data_AF-A0A7X6PSK3-F1
#
_entry.id   AF-A0A7X6PSK3-F1
#
_cell.length_a   1.000
_cell.length_b   1.000
_cell.length_c   1.000
_cell.angle_alpha   90.00
_cell.angle_beta   90.00
_cell.angle_gamma   90.00
#
_symmetry.space_group_name_H-M   'P 1'
#
loop_
_entity.id
_entity.type
_entity.pdbx_description
1 polymer ?
#
loop_
_entity_poly.entity_id
_entity_poly.type
_entity_poly.pdbx_seq_one_letter_code
_entity_poly.pdbx_strand_id
1 'polypeptide(L)'
;VTGYRSLVLGGGVSANQRLREAMSVMAEEQGIRLTVPLLVHCTDNAAMIGAAGYYAWKSGRRAGLDLNADPMAELDELASFYENRDQNDEN
;
A
#
# COMPACT_ATOMS: atom_id res chain seq x y z
N VAL A 1 -19.14 -4.13 -7.15
CA VAL A 1 -18.34 -4.39 -5.93
C VAL A 1 -17.03 -5.02 -6.37
N THR A 2 -15.88 -4.62 -5.81
CA THR A 2 -14.53 -5.00 -6.28
C THR A 2 -14.12 -6.45 -5.96
N GLY A 3 -14.82 -7.13 -5.04
CA GLY A 3 -14.56 -8.53 -4.68
C GLY A 3 -13.45 -8.77 -3.65
N TYR A 4 -12.71 -7.72 -3.25
CA TYR A 4 -11.66 -7.83 -2.23
C TYR A 4 -12.22 -8.09 -0.82
N ARG A 5 -11.44 -8.82 -0.02
CA ARG A 5 -11.76 -9.18 1.38
C ARG A 5 -10.94 -8.42 2.43
N SER A 6 -10.09 -7.50 1.98
CA SER A 6 -9.19 -6.72 2.83
C SER A 6 -9.30 -5.25 2.48
N LEU A 7 -9.21 -4.40 3.49
CA LEU A 7 -9.22 -2.94 3.39
C LEU A 7 -7.98 -2.40 4.14
N VAL A 8 -7.20 -1.56 3.46
CA VAL A 8 -6.07 -0.86 4.06
C VAL A 8 -6.39 0.62 4.12
N LEU A 9 -6.24 1.25 5.29
CA LEU A 9 -6.44 2.68 5.46
C LEU A 9 -5.09 3.39 5.57
N GLY A 10 -4.70 4.12 4.53
CA GLY A 10 -3.44 4.89 4.47
C GLY A 10 -3.65 6.40 4.38
N GLY A 11 -2.56 7.17 4.45
CA GLY A 11 -2.56 8.64 4.33
C GLY A 11 -2.79 9.37 5.66
N GLY A 12 -2.41 10.65 5.73
CA GLY A 12 -2.40 11.41 6.99
C GLY A 12 -3.75 11.48 7.70
N VAL A 13 -4.85 11.53 6.94
CA VAL A 13 -6.23 11.52 7.46
C VAL A 13 -6.55 10.22 8.20
N SER A 14 -5.91 9.10 7.85
CA SER A 14 -6.06 7.83 8.57
C SER A 14 -5.64 7.91 10.04
N ALA A 15 -4.86 8.92 10.45
CA ALA A 15 -4.52 9.14 11.86
C ALA A 15 -5.73 9.57 12.72
N ASN A 16 -6.85 9.96 12.09
CA ASN A 16 -8.06 10.35 12.81
C ASN A 16 -8.69 9.15 13.54
N GLN A 17 -8.82 9.25 14.87
CA GLN A 17 -9.35 8.18 15.70
C GLN A 17 -10.80 7.83 15.35
N ARG A 18 -11.67 8.83 15.17
CA ARG A 18 -13.09 8.60 14.88
C ARG A 18 -13.29 7.88 13.54
N LEU A 19 -12.46 8.19 12.55
CA LEU A 19 -12.42 7.49 11.27
C LEU A 19 -12.02 6.02 11.46
N ARG A 20 -10.96 5.73 12.22
CA ARG A 20 -10.52 4.34 12.50
C ARG A 20 -11.63 3.52 13.14
N GLU A 21 -12.30 4.08 14.13
CA GLU A 21 -13.44 3.43 14.82
C GLU A 21 -14.58 3.14 13.85
N ALA A 22 -14.98 4.13 13.04
CA ALA A 22 -16.03 3.94 12.04
C ALA A 22 -15.68 2.86 11.01
N MET A 23 -14.43 2.84 10.54
CA MET A 23 -13.97 1.84 9.58
C MET A 23 -13.88 0.43 10.20
N SER A 24 -13.54 0.31 11.49
CA SER A 24 -13.51 -0.98 12.19
C SER A 24 -14.90 -1.61 12.26
N VAL A 25 -15.90 -0.83 12.69
CA VAL A 25 -17.30 -1.30 12.76
C VAL A 25 -17.78 -1.75 11.38
N MET A 26 -17.54 -0.94 10.36
CA MET A 26 -17.94 -1.29 8.99
C MET A 26 -17.21 -2.52 8.46
N ALA A 27 -15.92 -2.68 8.77
CA ALA A 27 -15.16 -3.86 8.36
C ALA A 27 -15.67 -5.15 9.02
N GLU A 28 -16.04 -5.08 10.31
CA GLU A 28 -16.66 -6.18 11.05
C GLU A 28 -18.01 -6.57 10.47
N GLU A 29 -18.89 -5.59 10.22
CA GLU A 29 -20.21 -5.81 9.61
C GLU A 29 -20.12 -6.46 8.22
N GLN A 30 -19.12 -6.08 7.43
CA GLN A 30 -18.88 -6.61 6.09
C GLN A 30 -18.01 -7.88 6.07
N GLY A 31 -17.50 -8.32 7.22
CA GLY A 31 -16.61 -9.50 7.30
C GLY A 31 -15.30 -9.35 6.53
N ILE A 32 -14.77 -8.13 6.41
CA ILE A 32 -13.50 -7.83 5.73
C ILE A 32 -12.39 -7.52 6.73
N ARG A 33 -11.14 -7.81 6.36
CA ARG A 33 -9.97 -7.50 7.18
C ARG A 33 -9.60 -6.03 7.05
N LEU A 34 -9.69 -5.26 8.12
CA LEU A 34 -9.13 -3.91 8.17
C LEU A 34 -7.66 -3.94 8.62
N THR A 35 -6.79 -3.19 7.95
CA THR A 35 -5.42 -2.93 8.39
C THR A 35 -5.17 -1.43 8.39
N VAL A 36 -4.69 -0.92 9.51
CA VAL A 36 -4.35 0.50 9.68
C VAL A 36 -2.92 0.59 10.25
N PRO A 37 -2.04 1.41 9.67
CA PRO A 37 -0.68 1.55 10.15
C PRO A 37 -0.62 2.25 11.52
N LEU A 38 0.52 2.08 12.20
CA LEU A 38 0.88 2.89 13.37
C LEU A 38 0.88 4.38 13.00
N LEU A 39 0.59 5.26 13.97
CA LEU A 39 0.47 6.71 13.73
C LEU A 39 1.70 7.30 13.03
N VAL A 40 2.91 6.87 13.42
CA VAL A 40 4.18 7.31 12.83
C VAL A 40 4.34 6.93 11.34
N HIS A 41 3.51 6.02 10.83
CA HIS A 41 3.52 5.54 9.45
C HIS A 41 2.29 6.01 8.64
N CYS A 42 1.45 6.88 9.19
CA CYS A 42 0.25 7.35 8.49
C CYS A 42 0.54 8.47 7.49
N THR A 43 1.55 9.30 7.75
CA THR A 43 1.99 10.37 6.84
C THR A 43 3.09 9.89 5.92
N ASP A 44 3.41 10.69 4.90
CA ASP A 44 4.56 10.43 4.03
C ASP A 44 5.83 10.28 4.85
N ASN A 45 6.55 9.17 4.61
CA ASN A 45 7.76 8.84 5.35
C ASN A 45 8.75 8.03 4.50
N ALA A 46 10.02 8.02 4.88
CA ALA A 46 11.04 7.27 4.14
C ALA A 46 10.86 5.74 4.22
N ALA A 47 10.21 5.23 5.27
CA ALA A 47 10.02 3.79 5.43
C ALA A 47 9.09 3.20 4.36
N MET A 48 8.00 3.89 3.99
CA MET A 48 7.12 3.45 2.89
C MET A 48 7.87 3.44 1.53
N ILE A 49 8.73 4.42 1.29
CA ILE A 49 9.55 4.49 0.07
C ILE A 49 10.57 3.35 0.05
N GLY A 50 11.22 3.08 1.18
CA GLY A 50 12.15 1.96 1.32
C GLY A 50 11.47 0.60 1.11
N ALA A 51 10.27 0.40 1.67
CA ALA A 51 9.50 -0.82 1.48
C ALA A 51 9.08 -1.02 0.01
N ALA A 52 8.57 0.02 -0.64
CA ALA A 52 8.23 -0.02 -2.06
C ALA A 52 9.46 -0.33 -2.93
N GLY A 53 10.59 0.34 -2.67
CA GLY A 53 11.85 0.09 -3.38
C GLY A 53 12.38 -1.33 -3.18
N TYR A 54 12.34 -1.86 -1.96
CA TYR A 54 12.74 -3.23 -1.65
C TYR A 54 11.91 -4.25 -2.43
N TYR A 55 10.58 -4.08 -2.43
CA TYR A 55 9.72 -5.02 -3.13
C TYR A 55 9.80 -4.87 -4.66
N ALA A 56 9.93 -3.66 -5.19
CA ALA A 56 10.21 -3.44 -6.61
C ALA A 56 11.55 -4.09 -7.04
N TRP A 57 12.59 -3.95 -6.22
CA TRP A 57 13.88 -4.61 -6.49
C TRP A 57 13.75 -6.14 -6.46
N LYS A 58 13.00 -6.69 -5.49
CA LYS A 58 12.70 -8.13 -5.45
C LYS A 58 11.92 -8.62 -6.66
N SER A 59 11.03 -7.81 -7.25
CA SER A 59 10.31 -8.18 -8.48
C SER A 59 11.11 -7.95 -9.77
N GLY A 60 12.40 -7.63 -9.67
CA GLY A 60 13.30 -7.50 -10.81
C GLY A 60 13.38 -6.09 -11.40
N ARG A 61 12.65 -5.10 -10.86
CA ARG A 61 12.78 -3.72 -11.31
C ARG A 61 14.18 -3.18 -11.00
N ARG A 62 14.82 -2.56 -11.98
CA ARG A 62 16.14 -1.92 -11.87
C ARG A 62 16.06 -0.54 -12.53
N ALA A 63 16.94 0.35 -12.13
CA ALA A 63 17.07 1.67 -12.72
C ALA A 63 18.56 2.01 -12.89
N GLY A 64 18.88 2.76 -13.94
CA GLY A 64 20.21 3.31 -14.19
C GLY A 64 20.49 4.55 -13.36
N LEU A 65 21.69 5.12 -13.53
CA LEU A 65 22.10 6.36 -12.87
C LEU A 65 21.41 7.61 -13.45
N ASP A 66 20.70 7.44 -14.56
CA ASP A 66 19.89 8.43 -15.25
C ASP A 66 18.45 8.53 -14.70
N LEU A 67 18.10 7.73 -13.69
CA LEU A 67 16.79 7.79 -13.04
C LEU A 67 16.48 9.20 -12.53
N ASN A 68 15.33 9.73 -12.92
CA ASN A 68 14.88 11.05 -12.55
C ASN A 68 13.46 11.03 -11.96
N ALA A 69 13.09 12.11 -11.27
CA ALA A 69 11.76 12.26 -10.70
C ALA A 69 10.71 12.49 -11.79
N ASP A 70 9.57 11.83 -11.64
CA ASP A 70 8.37 12.10 -12.42
C ASP A 70 7.27 12.60 -11.47
N PRO A 71 6.89 13.90 -11.54
CA PRO A 71 5.86 14.46 -10.68
C PRO A 71 4.44 13.99 -11.06
N MET A 72 4.24 13.46 -12.28
CA MET A 72 2.96 12.99 -12.81
C MET A 72 2.92 11.47 -12.92
N ALA A 73 3.77 10.76 -12.16
CA ALA A 73 3.81 9.31 -12.18
C ALA A 73 2.46 8.70 -11.80
N GLU A 74 1.93 7.86 -12.68
CA GLU A 74 0.65 7.17 -12.48
C GLU A 74 0.81 5.88 -11.66
N LEU A 75 -0.17 5.60 -10.79
CA LEU A 75 -0.13 4.43 -9.92
C LEU A 75 -0.27 3.11 -10.70
N ASP A 76 -1.04 3.09 -11.78
CA ASP A 76 -1.28 1.88 -12.58
C ASP A 76 0.01 1.38 -13.25
N GLU A 77 0.86 2.30 -13.70
CA GLU A 77 2.18 1.95 -14.24
C GLU A 77 3.06 1.27 -13.18
N LEU A 78 2.95 1.70 -11.92
CA LEU A 78 3.66 1.09 -10.79
C LEU A 78 3.07 -0.26 -10.38
N ALA A 79 1.76 -0.46 -10.50
CA ALA A 79 1.07 -1.68 -10.11
C ALA A 79 1.49 -2.90 -10.94
N SER A 80 1.78 -2.70 -12.23
CA SER A 80 2.24 -3.74 -13.15
C SER A 80 3.47 -4.53 -12.66
N PHE A 81 4.30 -3.94 -11.80
CA PHE A 81 5.48 -4.60 -11.22
C PHE A 81 5.16 -5.57 -10.07
N TYR A 82 3.94 -5.51 -9.52
CA TYR A 82 3.51 -6.27 -8.34
C TYR A 82 2.52 -7.39 -8.66
N GLU A 83 1.85 -7.37 -9.81
CA GLU A 83 0.85 -8.38 -10.23
C GLU A 83 1.43 -9.80 -10.40
N ASN A 84 2.75 -9.94 -10.57
CA ASN A 84 3.40 -11.26 -10.71
C ASN A 84 3.63 -12.01 -9.37
N ARG A 85 3.08 -11.52 -8.25
CA ARG A 85 3.37 -12.06 -6.91
C ARG A 85 2.35 -13.02 -6.33
N ASP A 86 1.11 -13.02 -6.82
CA ASP A 86 0.03 -13.86 -6.27
C ASP A 86 0.29 -15.38 -6.39
N GLN A 87 1.40 -15.81 -7.01
CA GLN A 87 1.77 -17.23 -7.17
C GLN A 87 2.89 -17.74 -6.25
N ASN A 88 3.63 -16.88 -5.53
CA ASN A 88 4.90 -17.32 -4.88
C ASN A 88 5.03 -17.08 -3.36
N ASP A 89 4.05 -16.47 -2.69
CA ASP A 89 4.12 -16.20 -1.23
C ASP A 89 3.40 -17.29 -0.37
N GLU A 90 3.14 -18.49 -0.92
CA GLU A 90 2.65 -19.67 -0.18
C GLU A 90 3.76 -20.63 0.32
N ASN A 91 5.05 -20.28 0.21
CA ASN A 91 6.17 -21.11 0.69
C ASN A 91 6.87 -20.55 1.93
#